data_AF-A0A5J6ICU9-F1
#
_entry.id   AF-A0A5J6ICU9-F1
#
_cell.length_a   1.000
_cell.length_b   1.000
_cell.length_c   1.000
_cell.angle_alpha   90.00
_cell.angle_beta   90.00
_cell.angle_gamma   90.00
#
_symmetry.space_group_name_H-M   'P 1'
#
loop_
_entity.id
_entity.type
_entity.pdbx_description
1 polymer ?
#
loop_
_entity_poly.entity_id
_entity_poly.type
_entity_poly.pdbx_seq_one_letter_code
_entity_poly.pdbx_strand_id
1 'polypeptide(L)'
;MLRTLRRSLTAVGLSLTTALTGSLLATGASTPAHAAVPATIPLKITNNSARGEQVYIYNLGTELSTGRQGWADANGTFHPWPAGGNPPTPAPDASIPGPAAGQSTTIRMPKFSGRVYFSYGQKLVFRLTTGGLVQPAVQNPADPNRNILFNWSEYTLNDAGLWINSTQVDMFSAPYAVGVQRADGTTASTGRLKPGGYQGFFNALRGQPGGWANLIQTRPDGTVLRALSPLYGLETGALPATVMDDYVNRVWQKYSTSTLTVTPFADRPGTRYYGRVSGNVMRFTDGAGTTVTSFEKPDASSVFGCHRKLDAPNDQVRGPISRTLCAGFNRSTLLTNPNQPDSSADAFYKDNVTNHYARKIHAQMADGKAYAFAFDDVGHHESLVHDGNPRQAYLTLDPLN
;
A
#
# COMPACT_ATOMS: atom_id res chain seq x y z
N MET A 1 6.14 -47.09 38.29
CA MET A 1 7.55 -46.93 37.86
C MET A 1 7.66 -45.52 37.28
N LEU A 2 8.15 -44.46 37.94
CA LEU A 2 9.12 -44.25 39.02
C LEU A 2 10.61 -44.48 38.64
N ARG A 3 11.30 -43.35 38.34
CA ARG A 3 12.73 -42.96 38.54
C ARG A 3 13.15 -42.02 37.38
N THR A 4 13.52 -40.74 37.48
CA THR A 4 14.24 -39.85 38.43
C THR A 4 15.77 -39.97 38.49
N LEU A 5 16.47 -38.93 38.02
CA LEU A 5 17.82 -38.45 38.41
C LEU A 5 17.95 -37.00 37.86
N ARG A 6 17.83 -35.93 38.67
CA ARG A 6 18.88 -35.22 39.47
C ARG A 6 20.17 -34.95 38.66
N ARG A 7 20.48 -33.71 38.23
CA ARG A 7 20.91 -32.48 38.97
C ARG A 7 22.23 -32.61 39.75
N SER A 8 23.21 -31.79 39.36
CA SER A 8 24.27 -31.21 40.23
C SER A 8 24.60 -29.78 39.75
N LEU A 9 24.84 -28.87 40.69
CA LEU A 9 25.29 -27.47 40.52
C LEU A 9 26.61 -27.31 41.31
N THR A 10 27.49 -26.40 40.89
CA THR A 10 28.60 -25.90 41.73
C THR A 10 29.02 -24.47 41.39
N ALA A 11 29.47 -23.75 42.42
CA ALA A 11 30.14 -22.44 42.43
C ALA A 11 31.16 -22.47 43.61
N VAL A 12 31.94 -21.46 44.02
CA VAL A 12 31.95 -19.98 43.85
C VAL A 12 33.42 -19.52 43.84
N GLY A 13 33.76 -18.37 43.24
CA GLY A 13 35.10 -17.78 43.45
C GLY A 13 35.28 -16.33 42.96
N LEU A 14 35.37 -15.37 43.89
CA LEU A 14 35.73 -13.97 43.63
C LEU A 14 37.25 -13.75 43.63
N SER A 15 37.71 -12.68 42.95
CA SER A 15 38.85 -11.84 43.37
C SER A 15 38.73 -10.43 42.76
N LEU A 16 39.00 -9.38 43.55
CA LEU A 16 39.04 -7.98 43.12
C LEU A 16 40.44 -7.57 42.63
N THR A 17 40.50 -6.62 41.70
CA THR A 17 41.58 -5.61 41.63
C THR A 17 41.03 -4.28 41.11
N THR A 18 41.42 -3.17 41.75
CA THR A 18 41.06 -1.79 41.40
C THR A 18 42.26 -1.06 40.79
N ALA A 19 42.03 -0.28 39.72
CA ALA A 19 43.00 0.72 39.24
C ALA A 19 42.27 1.93 38.61
N LEU A 20 42.80 3.12 38.92
CA LEU A 20 42.19 4.44 38.78
C LEU A 20 42.16 5.05 37.35
N THR A 21 41.20 5.97 37.18
CA THR A 21 41.26 7.23 36.39
C THR A 21 41.53 7.20 34.88
N GLY A 22 40.58 7.73 34.11
CA GLY A 22 40.71 8.05 32.68
C GLY A 22 39.53 8.87 32.17
N SER A 23 39.38 10.11 32.66
CA SER A 23 38.26 11.00 32.32
C SER A 23 38.33 11.55 30.89
N LEU A 24 37.89 10.79 29.89
CA LEU A 24 37.57 11.36 28.58
C LEU A 24 36.17 11.97 28.61
N LEU A 25 36.12 13.30 28.74
CA LEU A 25 34.97 14.11 28.36
C LEU A 25 34.81 14.06 26.84
N ALA A 26 34.22 12.97 26.35
CA ALA A 26 33.70 12.94 25.00
C ALA A 26 32.56 13.96 24.90
N THR A 27 32.85 15.11 24.27
CA THR A 27 31.83 16.05 23.80
C THR A 27 31.07 15.42 22.63
N GLY A 28 30.28 14.39 22.94
CA GLY A 28 29.32 13.83 22.00
C GLY A 28 28.35 14.94 21.63
N ALA A 29 28.36 15.34 20.35
CA ALA A 29 27.31 16.17 19.80
C ALA A 29 25.99 15.49 20.13
N SER A 30 25.11 16.17 20.86
CA SER A 30 23.80 15.64 21.20
C SER A 30 23.07 15.34 19.89
N THR A 31 22.88 14.06 19.59
CA THR A 31 21.86 13.66 18.63
C THR A 31 20.57 14.32 19.08
N PRO A 32 19.90 15.13 18.23
CA PRO A 32 18.72 15.84 18.67
C PRO A 32 17.71 14.80 19.14
N ALA A 33 17.33 14.88 20.41
CA ALA A 33 16.35 13.97 20.98
C ALA A 33 15.08 14.09 20.14
N HIS A 34 14.74 13.05 19.39
CA HIS A 34 13.49 13.01 18.64
C HIS A 34 12.36 13.22 19.65
N ALA A 35 11.66 14.35 19.54
CA ALA A 35 10.51 14.62 20.36
C ALA A 35 9.52 13.46 20.14
N ALA A 36 9.07 12.83 21.23
CA ALA A 36 8.21 11.68 21.14
C ALA A 36 6.94 12.03 20.34
N VAL A 37 6.58 11.18 19.37
CA VAL A 37 5.38 11.39 18.55
C VAL A 37 4.18 11.54 19.49
N PRO A 38 3.40 12.63 19.40
CA PRO A 38 2.32 12.90 20.34
C PRO A 38 1.20 11.86 20.23
N ALA A 39 0.36 11.77 21.26
CA ALA A 39 -0.77 10.83 21.28
C ALA A 39 -1.75 11.05 20.11
N THR A 40 -1.88 12.29 19.64
CA THR A 40 -2.55 12.63 18.37
C THR A 40 -1.78 13.70 17.59
N ILE A 41 -1.94 13.71 16.26
CA ILE A 41 -1.56 14.85 15.40
C ILE A 41 -2.81 15.43 14.71
N PRO A 42 -2.84 16.72 14.34
CA PRO A 42 -3.90 17.27 13.49
C PRO A 42 -3.84 16.68 12.07
N LEU A 43 -5.00 16.35 11.52
CA LEU A 43 -5.22 16.13 10.08
C LEU A 43 -6.05 17.29 9.53
N LYS A 44 -5.42 18.14 8.72
CA LYS A 44 -6.15 19.18 7.99
C LYS A 44 -6.76 18.59 6.73
N ILE A 45 -8.09 18.47 6.71
CA ILE A 45 -8.88 18.04 5.56
C ILE A 45 -9.34 19.29 4.80
N THR A 46 -9.04 19.40 3.51
CA THR A 46 -9.41 20.57 2.67
C THR A 46 -10.23 20.10 1.47
N ASN A 47 -11.39 20.72 1.23
CA ASN A 47 -12.27 20.36 0.12
C ASN A 47 -12.08 21.31 -1.07
N ASN A 48 -11.19 20.93 -1.99
CA ASN A 48 -10.95 21.62 -3.27
C ASN A 48 -11.72 20.96 -4.43
N SER A 49 -12.64 20.04 -4.17
CA SER A 49 -13.29 19.21 -5.20
C SER A 49 -14.20 19.98 -6.17
N ALA A 50 -14.51 21.24 -5.85
CA ALA A 50 -15.54 22.07 -6.48
C ALA A 50 -16.96 21.43 -6.48
N ARG A 51 -17.21 20.42 -5.63
CA ARG A 51 -18.50 19.75 -5.48
C ARG A 51 -19.33 20.39 -4.36
N GLY A 52 -20.63 20.56 -4.60
CA GLY A 52 -21.56 21.16 -3.63
C GLY A 52 -22.10 20.17 -2.60
N GLU A 53 -21.93 18.87 -2.81
CA GLU A 53 -22.43 17.83 -1.91
C GLU A 53 -21.73 17.84 -0.54
N GLN A 54 -22.47 17.49 0.52
CA GLN A 54 -21.89 17.25 1.85
C GLN A 54 -20.82 16.15 1.78
N VAL A 55 -19.66 16.42 2.39
CA VAL A 55 -18.62 15.39 2.59
C VAL A 55 -18.86 14.69 3.92
N TYR A 56 -18.76 13.36 3.92
CA TYR A 56 -18.66 12.54 5.14
C TYR A 56 -17.26 11.94 5.24
N ILE A 57 -16.61 12.08 6.38
CA ILE A 57 -15.29 11.53 6.69
C ILE A 57 -15.44 10.36 7.66
N TYR A 58 -14.62 9.33 7.53
CA TYR A 58 -14.54 8.24 8.52
C TYR A 58 -13.08 7.92 8.82
N ASN A 59 -12.69 7.86 10.08
CA ASN A 59 -11.35 7.38 10.49
C ASN A 59 -11.48 5.99 11.11
N LEU A 60 -11.19 4.94 10.34
CA LEU A 60 -11.52 3.54 10.66
C LEU A 60 -10.27 2.66 10.66
N GLY A 61 -10.12 1.75 11.63
CA GLY A 61 -8.91 0.94 11.75
C GLY A 61 -8.69 0.35 13.13
N THR A 62 -7.42 0.23 13.52
CA THR A 62 -6.96 -0.43 14.76
C THR A 62 -6.21 0.55 15.66
N GLU A 63 -6.63 0.64 16.93
CA GLU A 63 -5.91 1.36 17.98
C GLU A 63 -4.67 0.57 18.40
N LEU A 64 -3.49 1.19 18.31
CA LEU A 64 -2.22 0.46 18.46
C LEU A 64 -1.89 0.07 19.91
N SER A 65 -2.44 0.78 20.90
CA SER A 65 -2.25 0.49 22.33
C SER A 65 -3.02 -0.75 22.80
N THR A 66 -4.16 -1.07 22.18
CA THR A 66 -5.05 -2.17 22.59
C THR A 66 -5.20 -3.27 21.54
N GLY A 67 -4.79 -3.02 20.29
CA GLY A 67 -5.01 -3.93 19.15
C GLY A 67 -6.47 -4.05 18.73
N ARG A 68 -7.37 -3.22 19.26
CA ARG A 68 -8.81 -3.29 18.98
C ARG A 68 -9.15 -2.54 17.70
N GLN A 69 -10.03 -3.13 16.89
CA GLN A 69 -10.64 -2.43 15.76
C GLN A 69 -11.78 -1.50 16.22
N GLY A 70 -11.92 -0.37 15.53
CA GLY A 70 -12.93 0.64 15.81
C GLY A 70 -12.81 1.83 14.86
N TRP A 71 -13.21 2.98 15.37
CA TRP A 71 -13.13 4.28 14.70
C TRP A 71 -12.64 5.36 15.66
N ALA A 72 -12.12 6.46 15.13
CA ALA A 72 -11.78 7.64 15.91
C ALA A 72 -12.68 8.82 15.52
N ASP A 73 -13.18 9.56 16.50
CA ASP A 73 -13.98 10.76 16.27
C ASP A 73 -13.12 11.99 15.89
N ALA A 74 -13.76 13.15 15.69
CA ALA A 74 -13.07 14.39 15.32
C ALA A 74 -12.01 14.85 16.35
N ASN A 75 -12.20 14.52 17.63
CA ASN A 75 -11.25 14.81 18.72
C ASN A 75 -10.14 13.77 18.83
N GLY A 76 -10.21 12.67 18.05
CA GLY A 76 -9.26 11.56 18.08
C GLY A 76 -9.54 10.56 19.20
N THR A 77 -10.69 10.64 19.86
CA THR A 77 -11.12 9.64 20.84
C THR A 77 -11.46 8.36 20.11
N PHE A 78 -10.90 7.24 20.57
CA PHE A 78 -11.16 5.91 20.00
C PHE A 78 -12.46 5.31 20.52
N HIS A 79 -13.25 4.77 19.60
CA HIS A 79 -14.50 4.08 19.84
C HIS A 79 -14.40 2.66 19.25
N PRO A 80 -14.29 1.60 20.07
CA PRO A 80 -14.18 0.24 19.57
C PRO A 80 -15.49 -0.19 18.89
N TRP A 81 -15.39 -1.04 17.86
CA TRP A 81 -16.59 -1.62 17.26
C TRP A 81 -17.34 -2.52 18.25
N PRO A 82 -18.69 -2.58 18.18
CA PRO A 82 -19.46 -3.64 18.81
C PRO A 82 -19.14 -5.00 18.16
N ALA A 83 -19.59 -6.09 18.78
CA ALA A 83 -19.42 -7.42 18.21
C ALA A 83 -20.12 -7.55 16.85
N GLY A 84 -19.38 -8.01 15.84
CA GLY A 84 -19.92 -8.39 14.55
C GLY A 84 -20.58 -9.77 14.54
N GLY A 85 -21.09 -10.19 13.39
CA GLY A 85 -21.77 -11.47 13.22
C GLY A 85 -21.34 -12.24 11.98
N ASN A 86 -21.84 -13.46 11.84
CA ASN A 86 -21.79 -14.22 10.59
C ASN A 86 -23.22 -14.71 10.28
N PRO A 87 -23.96 -14.09 9.33
CA PRO A 87 -23.52 -13.05 8.39
C PRO A 87 -23.23 -11.68 9.04
N PRO A 88 -22.45 -10.80 8.38
CA PRO A 88 -22.02 -9.51 8.95
C PRO A 88 -23.17 -8.54 9.27
N THR A 89 -23.16 -8.01 10.50
CA THR A 89 -24.16 -7.06 11.02
C THR A 89 -23.81 -5.61 10.63
N PRO A 90 -24.75 -4.65 10.63
CA PRO A 90 -24.44 -3.25 10.39
C PRO A 90 -23.48 -2.66 11.43
N ALA A 91 -22.53 -1.84 11.00
CA ALA A 91 -21.73 -1.01 11.90
C ALA A 91 -22.55 0.21 12.38
N PRO A 92 -22.26 0.78 13.57
CA PRO A 92 -22.80 2.09 13.96
C PRO A 92 -22.23 3.21 13.06
N ASP A 93 -22.94 4.34 13.02
CA ASP A 93 -22.53 5.49 12.21
C ASP A 93 -21.30 6.18 12.82
N ALA A 94 -20.16 6.01 12.17
CA ALA A 94 -18.86 6.61 12.51
C ALA A 94 -18.52 7.84 11.64
N SER A 95 -19.51 8.47 11.00
CA SER A 95 -19.27 9.63 10.13
C SER A 95 -18.98 10.92 10.90
N ILE A 96 -17.93 11.61 10.47
CA ILE A 96 -17.58 12.98 10.86
C ILE A 96 -17.99 13.92 9.72
N PRO A 97 -18.66 15.06 9.98
CA PRO A 97 -18.92 16.07 8.96
C PRO A 97 -17.61 16.60 8.34
N GLY A 98 -17.47 16.44 7.02
CA GLY A 98 -16.35 16.98 6.26
C GLY A 98 -16.51 18.46 5.91
N PRO A 99 -15.47 19.08 5.30
CA PRO A 99 -15.52 20.48 4.92
C PRO A 99 -16.39 20.73 3.69
N ALA A 100 -17.13 21.85 3.70
CA ALA A 100 -17.80 22.38 2.51
C ALA A 100 -16.77 22.81 1.43
N ALA A 101 -17.23 22.99 0.19
CA ALA A 101 -16.38 23.42 -0.92
C ALA A 101 -15.59 24.70 -0.59
N GLY A 102 -14.29 24.71 -0.87
CA GLY A 102 -13.38 25.82 -0.58
C GLY A 102 -13.03 25.99 0.91
N GLN A 103 -13.50 25.10 1.80
CA GLN A 103 -13.22 25.14 3.23
C GLN A 103 -12.27 24.03 3.67
N SER A 104 -11.78 24.13 4.91
CA SER A 104 -11.03 23.07 5.57
C SER A 104 -11.55 22.82 6.98
N THR A 105 -11.49 21.56 7.42
CA THR A 105 -11.72 21.15 8.81
C THR A 105 -10.49 20.41 9.33
N THR A 106 -10.37 20.28 10.64
CA THR A 106 -9.26 19.56 11.28
C THR A 106 -9.80 18.52 12.24
N ILE A 107 -9.42 17.26 12.05
CA ILE A 107 -9.63 16.18 13.03
C ILE A 107 -8.30 15.81 13.70
N ARG A 108 -8.34 15.01 14.76
CA ARG A 108 -7.14 14.46 15.40
C ARG A 108 -6.94 13.00 14.98
N MET A 109 -5.76 12.67 14.48
CA MET A 109 -5.33 11.29 14.20
C MET A 109 -4.63 10.73 15.44
N PRO A 110 -5.20 9.74 16.15
CA PRO A 110 -4.51 9.04 17.23
C PRO A 110 -3.45 8.06 16.69
N LYS A 111 -2.63 7.50 17.60
CA LYS A 111 -1.72 6.39 17.29
C LYS A 111 -2.52 5.14 16.88
N PHE A 112 -2.57 4.91 15.58
CA PHE A 112 -3.62 4.16 14.91
C PHE A 112 -3.13 3.70 13.54
N SER A 113 -3.63 2.57 13.06
CA SER A 113 -3.36 2.07 11.70
C SER A 113 -4.68 1.74 11.01
N GLY A 114 -4.90 2.31 9.82
CA GLY A 114 -6.21 2.24 9.18
C GLY A 114 -6.38 3.15 7.97
N ARG A 115 -7.63 3.56 7.75
CA ARG A 115 -8.09 4.29 6.56
C ARG A 115 -8.89 5.54 6.96
N VAL A 116 -8.55 6.67 6.35
CA VAL A 116 -9.40 7.87 6.31
C VAL A 116 -10.23 7.83 5.03
N TYR A 117 -11.48 7.39 5.14
CA TYR A 117 -12.45 7.43 4.05
C TYR A 117 -13.07 8.82 3.91
N PHE A 118 -13.43 9.18 2.69
CA PHE A 118 -14.31 10.32 2.40
C PHE A 118 -15.33 9.97 1.32
N SER A 119 -16.58 10.41 1.49
CA SER A 119 -17.67 10.22 0.52
C SER A 119 -18.47 11.51 0.28
N TYR A 120 -19.07 11.63 -0.91
CA TYR A 120 -19.84 12.79 -1.34
C TYR A 120 -21.34 12.49 -1.36
N GLY A 121 -22.13 13.32 -0.68
CA GLY A 121 -23.61 13.33 -0.71
C GLY A 121 -24.29 12.16 0.00
N GLN A 122 -23.62 11.02 0.12
CA GLN A 122 -24.14 9.82 0.77
C GLN A 122 -23.14 9.25 1.77
N LYS A 123 -23.64 8.80 2.92
CA LYS A 123 -22.86 8.07 3.94
C LYS A 123 -22.53 6.66 3.44
N LEU A 124 -21.31 6.22 3.70
CA LEU A 124 -20.88 4.85 3.47
C LEU A 124 -21.57 3.88 4.44
N VAL A 125 -21.83 2.67 3.96
CA VAL A 125 -22.45 1.56 4.69
C VAL A 125 -21.36 0.52 5.00
N PHE A 126 -21.02 0.43 6.29
CA PHE A 126 -20.06 -0.54 6.82
C PHE A 126 -20.77 -1.68 7.55
N ARG A 127 -20.11 -2.86 7.58
CA ARG A 127 -20.58 -4.05 8.29
C ARG A 127 -19.48 -4.67 9.13
N LEU A 128 -19.88 -5.42 10.15
CA LEU A 128 -19.00 -6.06 11.12
C LEU A 128 -19.18 -7.59 11.04
N THR A 129 -18.12 -8.27 10.65
CA THR A 129 -17.99 -9.73 10.74
C THR A 129 -17.43 -10.13 12.11
N THR A 130 -17.38 -11.42 12.44
CA THR A 130 -16.74 -11.94 13.67
C THR A 130 -15.30 -11.44 13.84
N GLY A 131 -14.57 -11.22 12.74
CA GLY A 131 -13.20 -10.67 12.72
C GLY A 131 -13.09 -9.13 12.69
N GLY A 132 -14.19 -8.39 12.83
CA GLY A 132 -14.21 -6.92 12.81
C GLY A 132 -14.75 -6.33 11.50
N LEU A 133 -14.16 -5.21 11.05
CA LEU A 133 -14.68 -4.40 9.95
C LEU A 133 -14.57 -5.10 8.58
N VAL A 134 -15.70 -5.26 7.90
CA VAL A 134 -15.73 -5.65 6.48
C VAL A 134 -15.41 -4.42 5.62
N GLN A 135 -14.33 -4.52 4.82
CA GLN A 135 -13.95 -3.47 3.87
C GLN A 135 -14.95 -3.43 2.69
N PRO A 136 -15.26 -2.26 2.10
CA PRO A 136 -16.08 -2.17 0.90
C PRO A 136 -15.48 -2.95 -0.27
N ALA A 137 -16.32 -3.71 -0.99
CA ALA A 137 -15.93 -4.59 -2.09
C ALA A 137 -16.74 -4.25 -3.35
N VAL A 138 -16.56 -3.02 -3.84
CA VAL A 138 -17.37 -2.40 -4.92
C VAL A 138 -17.18 -3.01 -6.31
N GLN A 139 -16.31 -4.00 -6.49
CA GLN A 139 -16.34 -4.85 -7.68
C GLN A 139 -17.63 -5.69 -7.72
N ASN A 140 -18.16 -6.07 -6.56
CA ASN A 140 -19.45 -6.75 -6.43
C ASN A 140 -20.61 -5.79 -6.77
N PRO A 141 -21.53 -6.15 -7.68
CA PRO A 141 -22.69 -5.32 -8.00
C PRO A 141 -23.65 -5.09 -6.82
N ALA A 142 -23.64 -5.98 -5.83
CA ALA A 142 -24.49 -5.93 -4.64
C ALA A 142 -23.86 -5.24 -3.42
N ASP A 143 -22.63 -4.68 -3.53
CA ASP A 143 -22.03 -3.91 -2.44
C ASP A 143 -22.86 -2.63 -2.18
N PRO A 144 -23.23 -2.32 -0.93
CA PRO A 144 -24.10 -1.18 -0.63
C PRO A 144 -23.44 0.18 -0.96
N ASN A 145 -22.11 0.23 -1.12
CA ASN A 145 -21.35 1.42 -1.49
C ASN A 145 -21.12 1.54 -3.01
N ARG A 146 -21.58 0.58 -3.82
CA ARG A 146 -21.37 0.51 -5.28
C ARG A 146 -21.68 1.83 -6.01
N ASN A 147 -22.76 2.50 -5.64
CA ASN A 147 -23.24 3.73 -6.30
C ASN A 147 -22.81 5.04 -5.62
N ILE A 148 -22.09 4.94 -4.49
CA ILE A 148 -21.60 6.11 -3.74
C ILE A 148 -20.27 6.58 -4.37
N LEU A 149 -20.06 7.89 -4.47
CA LEU A 149 -18.76 8.46 -4.83
C LEU A 149 -17.91 8.61 -3.56
N PHE A 150 -16.83 7.84 -3.44
CA PHE A 150 -15.95 7.84 -2.29
C PHE A 150 -14.52 7.43 -2.66
N ASN A 151 -13.58 7.70 -1.75
CA ASN A 151 -12.25 7.12 -1.76
C ASN A 151 -11.70 7.01 -0.32
N TRP A 152 -10.48 6.52 -0.15
CA TRP A 152 -9.79 6.52 1.15
C TRP A 152 -8.29 6.74 0.97
N SER A 153 -7.66 7.31 1.99
CA SER A 153 -6.20 7.26 2.22
C SER A 153 -5.89 6.23 3.30
N GLU A 154 -4.78 5.50 3.18
CA GLU A 154 -4.28 4.59 4.21
C GLU A 154 -3.19 5.27 5.02
N TYR A 155 -3.18 5.06 6.34
CA TYR A 155 -2.16 5.62 7.21
C TYR A 155 -1.78 4.70 8.37
N THR A 156 -0.60 4.95 8.93
CA THR A 156 -0.22 4.48 10.26
C THR A 156 0.50 5.60 10.99
N LEU A 157 0.02 5.95 12.19
CA LEU A 157 0.70 6.81 13.15
C LEU A 157 1.12 5.97 14.35
N ASN A 158 2.41 5.93 14.67
CA ASN A 158 2.94 5.21 15.82
C ASN A 158 4.13 5.98 16.44
N ASP A 159 4.87 5.37 17.37
CA ASP A 159 6.03 5.99 18.01
C ASP A 159 7.21 6.29 17.07
N ALA A 160 7.25 5.65 15.89
CA ALA A 160 8.24 5.88 14.84
C ALA A 160 7.77 6.86 13.75
N GLY A 161 6.60 7.49 13.91
CA GLY A 161 6.13 8.58 13.04
C GLY A 161 4.83 8.29 12.30
N LEU A 162 4.62 9.04 11.22
CA LEU A 162 3.47 8.91 10.30
C LEU A 162 3.91 8.31 8.98
N TRP A 163 3.16 7.35 8.47
CA TRP A 163 3.10 6.98 7.06
C TRP A 163 1.69 7.28 6.56
N ILE A 164 1.55 7.95 5.42
CA ILE A 164 0.25 8.21 4.79
C ILE A 164 0.38 8.11 3.26
N ASN A 165 -0.53 7.39 2.61
CA ASN A 165 -0.50 7.14 1.17
C ASN A 165 -1.68 7.76 0.42
N SER A 166 -1.48 7.94 -0.89
CA SER A 166 -2.55 7.89 -1.87
C SER A 166 -2.50 6.52 -2.54
N THR A 167 -3.62 5.82 -2.61
CA THR A 167 -3.70 4.44 -3.12
C THR A 167 -4.71 4.28 -4.24
N GLN A 168 -4.35 3.42 -5.20
CA GLN A 168 -5.17 3.02 -6.35
C GLN A 168 -5.13 1.51 -6.58
N VAL A 169 -4.66 0.72 -5.59
CA VAL A 169 -4.54 -0.76 -5.68
C VAL A 169 -5.89 -1.42 -5.96
N ASP A 170 -6.97 -0.85 -5.41
CA ASP A 170 -8.32 -1.38 -5.53
C ASP A 170 -9.13 -0.65 -6.63
N MET A 171 -9.04 0.69 -6.67
CA MET A 171 -9.77 1.51 -7.62
C MET A 171 -9.13 2.89 -7.84
N PHE A 172 -9.36 3.47 -9.02
CA PHE A 172 -9.17 4.90 -9.29
C PHE A 172 -10.54 5.56 -9.23
N SER A 173 -10.76 6.44 -8.24
CA SER A 173 -12.05 7.11 -7.98
C SER A 173 -11.81 8.59 -7.62
N ALA A 174 -12.69 9.21 -6.85
CA ALA A 174 -12.59 10.61 -6.43
C ALA A 174 -11.16 10.98 -6.00
N PRO A 175 -10.52 11.96 -6.66
CA PRO A 175 -9.08 12.19 -6.50
C PRO A 175 -8.78 12.92 -5.19
N TYR A 176 -7.60 12.65 -4.66
CA TYR A 176 -7.10 13.29 -3.45
C TYR A 176 -5.58 13.26 -3.38
N ALA A 177 -5.02 14.27 -2.74
CA ALA A 177 -3.62 14.34 -2.37
C ALA A 177 -3.46 14.25 -0.84
N VAL A 178 -2.37 13.63 -0.40
CA VAL A 178 -2.00 13.54 1.02
C VAL A 178 -0.70 14.26 1.29
N GLY A 179 -0.44 14.60 2.55
CA GLY A 179 0.83 15.18 2.93
C GLY A 179 1.14 15.10 4.42
N VAL A 180 2.38 15.44 4.76
CA VAL A 180 2.88 15.57 6.13
C VAL A 180 3.69 16.86 6.26
N GLN A 181 3.51 17.57 7.38
CA GLN A 181 4.40 18.62 7.85
C GLN A 181 5.37 18.03 8.86
N ARG A 182 6.66 18.24 8.63
CA ARG A 182 7.75 17.75 9.47
C ARG A 182 8.01 18.66 10.67
N ALA A 183 8.85 18.19 11.59
CA ALA A 183 9.29 18.97 12.74
C ALA A 183 10.01 20.28 12.40
N ASP A 184 10.66 20.37 11.24
CA ASP A 184 11.35 21.57 10.72
C ASP A 184 10.41 22.57 10.01
N GLY A 185 9.12 22.24 9.90
CA GLY A 185 8.11 23.06 9.22
C GLY A 185 7.97 22.79 7.72
N THR A 186 8.90 22.05 7.10
CA THR A 186 8.77 21.63 5.69
C THR A 186 7.60 20.68 5.49
N THR A 187 7.10 20.60 4.25
CA THR A 187 6.03 19.68 3.88
C THR A 187 6.48 18.72 2.79
N ALA A 188 5.88 17.53 2.77
CA ALA A 188 5.91 16.61 1.64
C ALA A 188 4.49 16.15 1.33
N SER A 189 4.19 15.96 0.05
CA SER A 189 2.87 15.54 -0.44
C SER A 189 2.97 14.70 -1.70
N THR A 190 1.94 13.89 -1.96
CA THR A 190 1.86 12.99 -3.12
C THR A 190 0.41 12.63 -3.45
N GLY A 191 0.18 11.92 -4.55
CA GLY A 191 -1.15 11.50 -5.04
C GLY A 191 -1.90 12.57 -5.83
N ARG A 192 -1.31 13.75 -6.02
CA ARG A 192 -1.95 14.83 -6.78
C ARG A 192 -1.89 14.55 -8.29
N LEU A 193 -3.04 14.64 -8.96
CA LEU A 193 -3.12 14.55 -10.41
C LEU A 193 -2.63 15.84 -11.09
N LYS A 194 -2.15 15.69 -12.33
CA LYS A 194 -1.95 16.80 -13.27
C LYS A 194 -3.29 17.48 -13.59
N PRO A 195 -3.30 18.76 -14.00
CA PRO A 195 -4.52 19.39 -14.51
C PRO A 195 -5.10 18.58 -15.68
N GLY A 196 -6.38 18.19 -15.59
CA GLY A 196 -7.02 17.32 -16.58
C GLY A 196 -6.70 15.83 -16.42
N GLY A 197 -5.99 15.44 -15.36
CA GLY A 197 -5.51 14.08 -15.14
C GLY A 197 -6.60 13.08 -14.78
N TYR A 198 -7.70 13.52 -14.13
CA TYR A 198 -8.82 12.64 -13.81
C TYR A 198 -9.55 12.21 -15.10
N GLN A 199 -9.94 13.18 -15.94
CA GLN A 199 -10.53 12.89 -17.25
C GLN A 199 -9.53 12.20 -18.18
N GLY A 200 -8.26 12.63 -18.15
CA GLY A 200 -7.16 12.05 -18.92
C GLY A 200 -6.98 10.55 -18.65
N PHE A 201 -7.04 10.12 -17.39
CA PHE A 201 -7.00 8.70 -17.03
C PHE A 201 -8.18 7.92 -17.63
N PHE A 202 -9.42 8.36 -17.40
CA PHE A 202 -10.60 7.64 -17.91
C PHE A 202 -10.67 7.62 -19.44
N ASN A 203 -10.28 8.71 -20.10
CA ASN A 203 -10.18 8.76 -21.56
C ASN A 203 -9.13 7.76 -22.07
N ALA A 204 -7.94 7.74 -21.47
CA ALA A 204 -6.89 6.81 -21.83
C ALA A 204 -7.25 5.34 -21.54
N LEU A 205 -8.05 5.06 -20.51
CA LEU A 205 -8.49 3.70 -20.16
C LEU A 205 -9.61 3.21 -21.08
N ARG A 206 -10.58 4.06 -21.45
CA ARG A 206 -11.58 3.74 -22.49
C ARG A 206 -10.94 3.41 -23.84
N GLY A 207 -9.89 4.13 -24.22
CA GLY A 207 -9.14 3.90 -25.46
C GLY A 207 -8.18 2.70 -25.46
N GLN A 208 -8.16 1.86 -24.41
CA GLN A 208 -7.22 0.74 -24.30
C GLN A 208 -7.88 -0.60 -24.71
N PRO A 209 -7.45 -1.23 -25.81
CA PRO A 209 -7.98 -2.53 -26.24
C PRO A 209 -7.68 -3.66 -25.24
N GLY A 210 -8.51 -4.70 -25.25
CA GLY A 210 -8.34 -5.90 -24.40
C GLY A 210 -9.20 -5.93 -23.13
N GLY A 211 -10.24 -5.09 -23.04
CA GLY A 211 -11.25 -5.13 -21.96
C GLY A 211 -11.10 -4.06 -20.88
N TRP A 212 -10.00 -3.29 -20.86
CA TRP A 212 -9.72 -2.25 -19.85
C TRP A 212 -10.80 -1.17 -19.73
N ALA A 213 -11.54 -0.88 -20.81
CA ALA A 213 -12.69 0.02 -20.77
C ALA A 213 -13.81 -0.49 -19.83
N ASN A 214 -13.98 -1.80 -19.69
CA ASN A 214 -15.00 -2.44 -18.85
C ASN A 214 -14.66 -2.38 -17.35
N LEU A 215 -13.45 -1.93 -16.98
CA LEU A 215 -13.10 -1.62 -15.58
C LEU A 215 -13.87 -0.39 -15.07
N ILE A 216 -14.38 0.46 -15.96
CA ILE A 216 -15.00 1.75 -15.63
C ILE A 216 -16.44 1.52 -15.18
N GLN A 217 -16.71 1.88 -13.93
CA GLN A 217 -18.04 1.92 -13.36
C GLN A 217 -18.64 3.31 -13.56
N THR A 218 -19.70 3.37 -14.34
CA THR A 218 -20.51 4.57 -14.61
C THR A 218 -21.89 4.36 -14.00
N ARG A 219 -22.45 5.38 -13.34
CA ARG A 219 -23.85 5.38 -12.89
C ARG A 219 -24.80 5.35 -14.09
N PRO A 220 -26.07 4.95 -13.91
CA PRO A 220 -27.10 5.05 -14.94
C PRO A 220 -27.30 6.47 -15.51
N ASP A 221 -26.94 7.51 -14.73
CA ASP A 221 -26.98 8.92 -15.15
C ASP A 221 -25.80 9.36 -16.04
N GLY A 222 -24.88 8.46 -16.39
CA GLY A 222 -23.68 8.75 -17.19
C GLY A 222 -22.47 9.26 -16.39
N THR A 223 -22.60 9.47 -15.08
CA THR A 223 -21.48 9.90 -14.22
C THR A 223 -20.50 8.75 -13.98
N VAL A 224 -19.23 8.94 -14.35
CA VAL A 224 -18.17 8.00 -13.99
C VAL A 224 -17.88 8.07 -12.49
N LEU A 225 -17.95 6.93 -11.79
CA LEU A 225 -17.63 6.82 -10.35
C LEU A 225 -16.17 6.42 -10.12
N ARG A 226 -15.72 5.38 -10.83
CA ARG A 226 -14.40 4.77 -10.62
C ARG A 226 -13.99 3.89 -11.80
N ALA A 227 -12.70 3.56 -11.88
CA ALA A 227 -12.23 2.34 -12.54
C ALA A 227 -11.80 1.34 -11.47
N LEU A 228 -12.18 0.08 -11.62
CA LEU A 228 -11.60 -1.01 -10.85
C LEU A 228 -10.14 -1.25 -11.27
N SER A 229 -9.30 -1.69 -10.33
CA SER A 229 -7.96 -2.19 -10.66
C SER A 229 -8.04 -3.49 -11.47
N PRO A 230 -6.98 -3.89 -12.20
CA PRO A 230 -7.04 -5.05 -13.08
C PRO A 230 -7.19 -6.38 -12.32
N LEU A 231 -6.87 -6.46 -11.02
CA LEU A 231 -7.20 -7.59 -10.17
C LEU A 231 -8.72 -7.83 -10.15
N TYR A 232 -9.49 -6.80 -9.79
CA TYR A 232 -10.95 -6.84 -9.80
C TYR A 232 -11.54 -6.86 -11.21
N GLY A 233 -10.77 -6.41 -12.21
CA GLY A 233 -11.04 -6.62 -13.62
C GLY A 233 -11.13 -8.10 -14.02
N LEU A 234 -10.29 -8.95 -13.43
CA LEU A 234 -10.36 -10.40 -13.62
C LEU A 234 -11.58 -11.00 -12.89
N GLU A 235 -11.84 -10.59 -11.64
CA GLU A 235 -12.98 -11.09 -10.84
C GLU A 235 -14.33 -10.77 -11.50
N THR A 236 -14.44 -9.61 -12.15
CA THR A 236 -15.67 -9.16 -12.84
C THR A 236 -15.77 -9.64 -14.29
N GLY A 237 -14.75 -10.33 -14.82
CA GLY A 237 -14.68 -10.73 -16.23
C GLY A 237 -14.44 -9.60 -17.22
N ALA A 238 -14.10 -8.39 -16.75
CA ALA A 238 -13.72 -7.24 -17.58
C ALA A 238 -12.39 -7.48 -18.32
N LEU A 239 -11.47 -8.25 -17.74
CA LEU A 239 -10.22 -8.72 -18.34
C LEU A 239 -10.20 -10.26 -18.36
N PRO A 240 -9.67 -10.90 -19.42
CA PRO A 240 -9.51 -12.35 -19.45
C PRO A 240 -8.35 -12.81 -18.56
N ALA A 241 -8.48 -13.98 -17.93
CA ALA A 241 -7.43 -14.58 -17.08
C ALA A 241 -6.06 -14.74 -17.80
N THR A 242 -6.09 -14.83 -19.13
CA THR A 242 -4.93 -15.00 -20.01
C THR A 242 -4.26 -13.70 -20.44
N VAL A 243 -4.72 -12.53 -19.96
CA VAL A 243 -4.27 -11.20 -20.45
C VAL A 243 -2.77 -10.93 -20.27
N MET A 244 -2.09 -11.64 -19.36
CA MET A 244 -0.63 -11.54 -19.16
C MET A 244 0.16 -12.73 -19.74
N ASP A 245 -0.50 -13.75 -20.30
CA ASP A 245 0.12 -15.04 -20.61
C ASP A 245 1.28 -14.94 -21.60
N ASP A 246 1.14 -14.14 -22.66
CA ASP A 246 2.21 -13.93 -23.65
C ASP A 246 3.49 -13.38 -22.99
N TYR A 247 3.37 -12.31 -22.21
CA TYR A 247 4.52 -11.71 -21.53
C TYR A 247 5.15 -12.69 -20.52
N VAL A 248 4.32 -13.37 -19.72
CA VAL A 248 4.79 -14.38 -18.75
C VAL A 248 5.48 -15.56 -19.46
N ASN A 249 4.95 -16.03 -20.59
CA ASN A 249 5.56 -17.09 -21.39
C ASN A 249 6.93 -16.68 -21.93
N ARG A 250 7.05 -15.46 -22.48
CA ARG A 250 8.33 -14.90 -22.95
C ARG A 250 9.36 -14.79 -21.80
N VAL A 251 8.94 -14.37 -20.60
CA VAL A 251 9.80 -14.32 -19.40
C VAL A 251 10.28 -15.72 -19.00
N TRP A 252 9.39 -16.71 -18.96
CA TRP A 252 9.76 -18.10 -18.64
C TRP A 252 10.73 -18.68 -19.67
N GLN A 253 10.52 -18.39 -20.96
CA GLN A 253 11.40 -18.84 -22.03
C GLN A 253 12.81 -18.24 -21.90
N LYS A 254 12.93 -16.91 -21.74
CA LYS A 254 14.21 -16.20 -21.55
C LYS A 254 15.03 -16.81 -20.40
N TYR A 255 14.41 -17.03 -19.25
CA TYR A 255 15.11 -17.51 -18.06
C TYR A 255 15.29 -19.04 -17.98
N SER A 256 14.95 -19.78 -19.03
CA SER A 256 15.37 -21.18 -19.18
C SER A 256 16.86 -21.28 -19.60
N THR A 257 17.34 -20.32 -20.40
CA THR A 257 18.70 -20.26 -20.92
C THR A 257 19.56 -19.19 -20.23
N SER A 258 18.95 -18.11 -19.75
CA SER A 258 19.61 -17.02 -19.00
C SER A 258 19.30 -17.05 -17.49
N THR A 259 20.08 -16.32 -16.70
CA THR A 259 19.85 -16.12 -15.26
C THR A 259 19.16 -14.78 -15.00
N LEU A 260 18.18 -14.76 -14.10
CA LEU A 260 17.58 -13.56 -13.52
C LEU A 260 18.25 -13.27 -12.17
N THR A 261 18.97 -12.15 -12.05
CA THR A 261 19.54 -11.72 -10.76
C THR A 261 18.51 -10.86 -10.03
N VAL A 262 18.21 -11.19 -8.78
CA VAL A 262 17.34 -10.40 -7.89
C VAL A 262 18.15 -9.91 -6.69
N THR A 263 18.17 -8.60 -6.47
CA THR A 263 18.83 -7.92 -5.33
C THR A 263 17.75 -7.18 -4.53
N PRO A 264 16.97 -7.88 -3.68
CA PRO A 264 15.67 -7.38 -3.23
C PRO A 264 15.75 -6.46 -2.00
N PHE A 265 16.96 -6.10 -1.57
CA PHE A 265 17.23 -5.29 -0.38
C PHE A 265 18.09 -4.09 -0.75
N ALA A 266 17.48 -2.89 -0.74
CA ALA A 266 18.17 -1.65 -1.09
C ALA A 266 19.31 -1.30 -0.11
N ASP A 267 19.15 -1.67 1.16
CA ASP A 267 20.14 -1.54 2.23
C ASP A 267 21.26 -2.61 2.18
N ARG A 268 21.02 -3.71 1.45
CA ARG A 268 21.93 -4.87 1.37
C ARG A 268 22.19 -5.28 -0.10
N PRO A 269 22.82 -4.43 -0.93
CA PRO A 269 23.05 -4.68 -2.36
C PRO A 269 24.00 -5.86 -2.69
N GLY A 270 24.66 -6.42 -1.67
CA GLY A 270 25.41 -7.67 -1.75
C GLY A 270 24.54 -8.93 -1.65
N THR A 271 23.32 -8.85 -1.11
CA THR A 271 22.40 -9.99 -1.00
C THR A 271 21.68 -10.21 -2.33
N ARG A 272 22.13 -11.22 -3.07
CA ARG A 272 21.64 -11.53 -4.43
C ARG A 272 21.14 -12.97 -4.52
N TYR A 273 20.10 -13.15 -5.32
CA TYR A 273 19.51 -14.44 -5.64
C TYR A 273 19.45 -14.64 -7.16
N TYR A 274 19.63 -15.88 -7.61
CA TYR A 274 19.80 -16.23 -9.02
C TYR A 274 18.68 -17.16 -9.49
N GLY A 275 17.74 -16.60 -10.25
CA GLY A 275 16.58 -17.29 -10.80
C GLY A 275 16.87 -17.96 -12.13
N ARG A 276 16.54 -19.24 -12.27
CA ARG A 276 16.56 -19.97 -13.54
C ARG A 276 15.37 -20.92 -13.66
N VAL A 277 14.78 -21.00 -14.84
CA VAL A 277 13.65 -21.89 -15.15
C VAL A 277 14.17 -23.27 -15.53
N SER A 278 13.60 -24.31 -14.90
CA SER A 278 13.79 -25.71 -15.27
C SER A 278 12.47 -26.46 -15.15
N GLY A 279 12.04 -27.08 -16.24
CA GLY A 279 10.63 -27.44 -16.44
C GLY A 279 9.76 -26.19 -16.49
N ASN A 280 8.64 -26.17 -15.77
CA ASN A 280 7.75 -25.00 -15.67
C ASN A 280 8.00 -24.14 -14.41
N VAL A 281 9.10 -24.38 -13.67
CA VAL A 281 9.38 -23.76 -12.37
C VAL A 281 10.66 -22.93 -12.43
N MET A 282 10.57 -21.66 -12.03
CA MET A 282 11.73 -20.81 -11.78
C MET A 282 12.27 -21.10 -10.37
N ARG A 283 13.50 -21.56 -10.24
CA ARG A 283 14.17 -21.78 -8.94
C ARG A 283 15.17 -20.66 -8.70
N PHE A 284 15.17 -20.09 -7.50
CA PHE A 284 16.14 -19.09 -7.06
C PHE A 284 17.16 -19.74 -6.14
N THR A 285 18.44 -19.56 -6.45
CA THR A 285 19.54 -19.91 -5.53
C THR A 285 20.13 -18.70 -4.85
N ASP A 286 20.75 -18.90 -3.69
CA ASP A 286 21.67 -17.94 -3.09
C ASP A 286 23.06 -17.96 -3.78
N GLY A 287 24.01 -17.19 -3.25
CA GLY A 287 25.40 -17.17 -3.72
C GLY A 287 26.22 -18.44 -3.42
N ALA A 288 25.71 -19.37 -2.60
CA ALA A 288 26.30 -20.68 -2.38
C ALA A 288 25.73 -21.75 -3.33
N GLY A 289 24.74 -21.40 -4.17
CA GLY A 289 24.06 -22.31 -5.07
C GLY A 289 22.90 -23.10 -4.42
N THR A 290 22.56 -22.82 -3.16
CA THR A 290 21.45 -23.47 -2.48
C THR A 290 20.13 -22.92 -3.02
N THR A 291 19.19 -23.77 -3.43
CA THR A 291 17.84 -23.32 -3.81
C THR A 291 17.08 -22.84 -2.57
N VAL A 292 16.73 -21.56 -2.53
CA VAL A 292 16.08 -20.93 -1.36
C VAL A 292 14.59 -20.67 -1.56
N THR A 293 14.11 -20.54 -2.80
CA THR A 293 12.68 -20.49 -3.11
C THR A 293 12.42 -20.86 -4.58
N SER A 294 11.16 -21.06 -4.95
CA SER A 294 10.75 -21.33 -6.33
C SER A 294 9.38 -20.75 -6.68
N PHE A 295 9.15 -20.51 -7.97
CA PHE A 295 7.93 -19.94 -8.50
C PHE A 295 7.42 -20.79 -9.66
N GLU A 296 6.15 -21.18 -9.57
CA GLU A 296 5.40 -21.62 -10.74
C GLU A 296 5.16 -20.45 -11.69
N LYS A 297 4.84 -20.76 -12.96
CA LYS A 297 4.37 -19.76 -13.91
C LYS A 297 3.10 -19.06 -13.38
N PRO A 298 3.12 -17.73 -13.13
CA PRO A 298 2.00 -16.98 -12.60
C PRO A 298 0.91 -16.77 -13.65
N ASP A 299 -0.33 -16.65 -13.20
CA ASP A 299 -1.46 -16.16 -14.00
C ASP A 299 -1.61 -14.63 -13.84
N ALA A 300 -2.50 -14.02 -14.63
CA ALA A 300 -2.75 -12.57 -14.54
C ALA A 300 -3.24 -12.15 -13.14
N SER A 301 -3.95 -13.02 -12.42
CA SER A 301 -4.40 -12.75 -11.04
C SER A 301 -3.23 -12.66 -10.07
N SER A 302 -2.29 -13.61 -10.14
CA SER A 302 -1.06 -13.60 -9.35
C SER A 302 -0.24 -12.34 -9.61
N VAL A 303 -0.15 -11.89 -10.88
CA VAL A 303 0.56 -10.66 -11.27
C VAL A 303 -0.12 -9.41 -10.74
N PHE A 304 -1.38 -9.14 -11.11
CA PHE A 304 -2.04 -7.87 -10.79
C PHE A 304 -2.37 -7.72 -9.31
N GLY A 305 -2.68 -8.82 -8.61
CA GLY A 305 -2.92 -8.82 -7.16
C GLY A 305 -1.66 -9.07 -6.33
N CYS A 306 -0.51 -9.33 -6.96
CA CYS A 306 0.76 -9.65 -6.29
C CYS A 306 0.63 -10.73 -5.20
N HIS A 307 -0.05 -11.83 -5.56
CA HIS A 307 -0.52 -12.86 -4.63
C HIS A 307 -0.56 -14.25 -5.32
N ARG A 308 -1.19 -15.25 -4.69
CA ARG A 308 -1.32 -16.62 -5.21
C ARG A 308 0.04 -17.23 -5.55
N LYS A 309 0.42 -17.32 -6.83
CA LYS A 309 1.72 -17.88 -7.27
C LYS A 309 2.89 -16.91 -7.07
N LEU A 310 2.60 -15.64 -6.76
CA LEU A 310 3.53 -14.60 -6.37
C LEU A 310 3.25 -14.10 -4.94
N ASP A 311 2.82 -14.99 -4.04
CA ASP A 311 2.70 -14.69 -2.61
C ASP A 311 4.01 -14.12 -2.03
N ALA A 312 3.88 -13.07 -1.23
CA ALA A 312 4.99 -12.34 -0.64
C ALA A 312 4.93 -12.38 0.89
N PRO A 313 5.22 -13.53 1.54
CA PRO A 313 5.19 -13.67 2.98
C PRO A 313 6.14 -12.69 3.68
N ASN A 314 5.89 -12.43 4.97
CA ASN A 314 6.75 -11.56 5.78
C ASN A 314 8.01 -12.31 6.27
N ASP A 315 8.85 -12.74 5.33
CA ASP A 315 10.14 -13.40 5.57
C ASP A 315 11.33 -12.58 5.00
N GLN A 316 12.53 -13.12 5.12
CA GLN A 316 13.76 -12.49 4.61
C GLN A 316 14.25 -13.09 3.28
N VAL A 317 13.42 -13.86 2.55
CA VAL A 317 13.83 -14.53 1.30
C VAL A 317 12.71 -14.53 0.25
N ARG A 318 11.65 -15.33 0.43
CA ARG A 318 10.58 -15.44 -0.58
C ARG A 318 9.86 -14.11 -0.75
N GLY A 319 9.46 -13.46 0.35
CA GLY A 319 8.76 -12.19 0.34
C GLY A 319 9.46 -11.11 -0.49
N PRO A 320 10.72 -10.75 -0.16
CA PRO A 320 11.50 -9.76 -0.92
C PRO A 320 11.72 -10.11 -2.40
N ILE A 321 11.94 -11.40 -2.72
CA ILE A 321 12.04 -11.86 -4.12
C ILE A 321 10.68 -11.71 -4.83
N SER A 322 9.58 -12.16 -4.23
CA SER A 322 8.21 -12.06 -4.77
C SER A 322 7.80 -10.62 -5.06
N ARG A 323 8.10 -9.69 -4.15
CA ARG A 323 7.85 -8.24 -4.34
C ARG A 323 8.58 -7.71 -5.57
N THR A 324 9.87 -8.02 -5.67
CA THR A 324 10.71 -7.65 -6.82
C THR A 324 10.15 -8.20 -8.13
N LEU A 325 9.76 -9.48 -8.16
CA LEU A 325 9.15 -10.12 -9.33
C LEU A 325 7.80 -9.50 -9.71
N CYS A 326 6.92 -9.26 -8.74
CA CYS A 326 5.62 -8.62 -8.94
C CYS A 326 5.74 -7.25 -9.61
N ALA A 327 6.66 -6.41 -9.14
CA ALA A 327 6.94 -5.12 -9.76
C ALA A 327 7.42 -5.30 -11.21
N GLY A 328 8.37 -6.20 -11.45
CA GLY A 328 8.88 -6.48 -12.80
C GLY A 328 7.86 -7.08 -13.78
N PHE A 329 6.85 -7.83 -13.31
CA PHE A 329 5.72 -8.27 -14.13
C PHE A 329 4.75 -7.14 -14.43
N ASN A 330 4.32 -6.38 -13.42
CA ASN A 330 3.38 -5.27 -13.60
C ASN A 330 3.94 -4.17 -14.51
N ARG A 331 5.24 -3.86 -14.36
CA ARG A 331 5.97 -2.86 -15.15
C ARG A 331 6.57 -3.41 -16.45
N SER A 332 6.38 -4.70 -16.72
CA SER A 332 6.89 -5.41 -17.91
C SER A 332 8.38 -5.18 -18.20
N THR A 333 9.25 -5.29 -17.17
CA THR A 333 10.71 -5.05 -17.29
C THR A 333 11.56 -6.32 -17.25
N LEU A 334 11.06 -7.44 -16.74
CA LEU A 334 11.79 -8.72 -16.69
C LEU A 334 12.35 -9.20 -18.05
N LEU A 335 11.73 -8.82 -19.18
CA LEU A 335 12.29 -9.12 -20.51
C LEU A 335 13.48 -8.24 -20.89
N THR A 336 13.51 -6.97 -20.49
CA THR A 336 14.54 -6.00 -20.89
C THR A 336 15.68 -5.90 -19.88
N ASN A 337 15.41 -6.07 -18.58
CA ASN A 337 16.41 -6.00 -17.51
C ASN A 337 16.51 -7.33 -16.72
N PRO A 338 17.64 -8.06 -16.81
CA PRO A 338 17.90 -9.28 -16.05
C PRO A 338 18.48 -9.05 -14.63
N ASN A 339 18.68 -7.81 -14.20
CA ASN A 339 19.16 -7.45 -12.86
C ASN A 339 18.08 -6.63 -12.15
N GLN A 340 17.27 -7.28 -11.34
CA GLN A 340 16.07 -6.72 -10.73
C GLN A 340 16.29 -6.39 -9.24
N PRO A 341 15.59 -5.39 -8.66
CA PRO A 341 14.66 -4.48 -9.33
C PRO A 341 15.37 -3.49 -10.28
N ASP A 342 14.60 -2.86 -11.16
CA ASP A 342 15.08 -1.78 -12.02
C ASP A 342 15.56 -0.55 -11.22
N SER A 343 16.58 0.15 -11.73
CA SER A 343 17.16 1.34 -11.09
C SER A 343 16.51 2.66 -11.50
N SER A 344 15.67 2.67 -12.53
CA SER A 344 14.86 3.83 -12.95
C SER A 344 13.55 3.39 -13.60
N ALA A 345 12.61 4.33 -13.75
CA ALA A 345 11.31 4.10 -14.37
C ALA A 345 11.31 4.13 -15.91
N ASP A 346 12.46 4.42 -16.56
CA ASP A 346 12.51 4.70 -18.00
C ASP A 346 12.05 3.53 -18.87
N ALA A 347 12.28 2.31 -18.40
CA ALA A 347 11.90 1.06 -19.06
C ALA A 347 10.48 0.57 -18.68
N PHE A 348 9.76 1.25 -17.79
CA PHE A 348 8.47 0.77 -17.29
C PHE A 348 7.38 0.84 -18.38
N TYR A 349 6.55 -0.19 -18.38
CA TYR A 349 5.32 -0.29 -19.16
C TYR A 349 5.51 -0.11 -20.69
N LYS A 350 6.66 -0.56 -21.21
CA LYS A 350 7.03 -0.47 -22.64
C LYS A 350 6.58 -1.67 -23.47
N ASP A 351 6.29 -2.81 -22.85
CA ASP A 351 5.73 -3.96 -23.57
C ASP A 351 4.24 -3.68 -23.89
N ASN A 352 3.76 -4.24 -25.00
CA ASN A 352 2.35 -4.17 -25.39
C ASN A 352 1.45 -4.94 -24.39
N VAL A 353 2.00 -5.94 -23.71
CA VAL A 353 1.33 -6.70 -22.64
C VAL A 353 1.93 -6.28 -21.30
N THR A 354 1.23 -5.39 -20.59
CA THR A 354 1.70 -4.78 -19.33
C THR A 354 0.52 -4.30 -18.47
N ASN A 355 0.75 -3.89 -17.22
CA ASN A 355 -0.31 -3.28 -16.39
C ASN A 355 -0.67 -1.87 -16.91
N HIS A 356 -1.57 -1.82 -17.89
CA HIS A 356 -2.00 -0.57 -18.51
C HIS A 356 -2.80 0.35 -17.58
N TYR A 357 -3.42 -0.18 -16.52
CA TYR A 357 -4.06 0.62 -15.49
C TYR A 357 -2.99 1.43 -14.72
N ALA A 358 -1.97 0.76 -14.17
CA ALA A 358 -0.87 1.42 -13.48
C ALA A 358 -0.13 2.41 -14.38
N ARG A 359 0.23 1.99 -15.61
CA ARG A 359 0.83 2.85 -16.64
C ARG A 359 0.09 4.18 -16.82
N LYS A 360 -1.25 4.13 -16.87
CA LYS A 360 -2.08 5.32 -17.11
C LYS A 360 -2.22 6.18 -15.86
N ILE A 361 -2.17 5.61 -14.65
CA ILE A 361 -2.22 6.39 -13.40
C ILE A 361 -0.91 7.17 -13.21
N HIS A 362 0.26 6.51 -13.26
CA HIS A 362 1.56 7.22 -13.16
C HIS A 362 1.68 8.34 -14.20
N ALA A 363 1.19 8.12 -15.43
CA ALA A 363 1.19 9.14 -16.48
C ALA A 363 0.38 10.40 -16.13
N GLN A 364 -0.63 10.29 -15.25
CA GLN A 364 -1.47 11.42 -14.81
C GLN A 364 -1.10 11.98 -13.42
N MET A 365 -0.23 11.32 -12.65
CA MET A 365 0.26 11.83 -11.37
C MET A 365 1.30 12.94 -11.58
N ALA A 366 1.21 14.02 -10.80
CA ALA A 366 2.04 15.22 -10.97
C ALA A 366 3.52 14.98 -10.62
N ASP A 367 3.79 14.14 -9.62
CA ASP A 367 5.11 13.65 -9.20
C ASP A 367 5.52 12.34 -9.90
N GLY A 368 4.65 11.78 -10.75
CA GLY A 368 4.83 10.48 -11.40
C GLY A 368 4.69 9.27 -10.46
N LYS A 369 4.39 9.47 -9.17
CA LYS A 369 4.24 8.40 -8.17
C LYS A 369 2.79 7.96 -8.04
N ALA A 370 2.57 6.66 -7.93
CA ALA A 370 1.24 6.06 -7.78
C ALA A 370 1.36 4.76 -6.99
N TYR A 371 0.31 4.36 -6.29
CA TYR A 371 0.23 3.04 -5.66
C TYR A 371 -0.82 2.24 -6.42
N ALA A 372 -0.50 1.84 -7.66
CA ALA A 372 -1.46 1.29 -8.61
C ALA A 372 -1.46 -0.24 -8.70
N PHE A 373 -0.53 -0.90 -8.02
CA PHE A 373 -0.53 -2.31 -7.66
C PHE A 373 0.19 -2.50 -6.31
N ALA A 374 0.05 -3.67 -5.69
CA ALA A 374 0.40 -3.85 -4.26
C ALA A 374 1.89 -3.69 -3.91
N PHE A 375 2.82 -3.67 -4.88
CA PHE A 375 4.26 -3.49 -4.67
C PHE A 375 4.88 -2.40 -5.57
N ASP A 376 4.17 -1.28 -5.72
CA ASP A 376 4.72 -0.08 -6.41
C ASP A 376 5.87 0.59 -5.63
N ASP A 377 6.02 0.25 -4.35
CA ASP A 377 7.09 0.67 -3.43
C ASP A 377 8.48 0.15 -3.85
N VAL A 378 8.53 -0.93 -4.63
CA VAL A 378 9.78 -1.40 -5.25
C VAL A 378 10.35 -0.29 -6.14
N GLY A 379 11.55 0.21 -5.83
CA GLY A 379 12.18 1.34 -6.53
C GLY A 379 11.70 2.72 -6.08
N HIS A 380 10.86 2.82 -5.05
CA HIS A 380 10.30 4.06 -4.50
C HIS A 380 9.41 4.85 -5.49
N HIS A 381 8.56 4.16 -6.26
CA HIS A 381 7.63 4.78 -7.22
C HIS A 381 6.19 4.93 -6.69
N GLU A 382 5.98 4.56 -5.43
CA GLU A 382 4.72 4.65 -4.71
C GLU A 382 4.38 6.07 -4.27
N SER A 383 3.07 6.38 -4.21
CA SER A 383 2.54 7.62 -3.67
C SER A 383 2.34 7.54 -2.15
N LEU A 384 3.45 7.41 -1.41
CA LEU A 384 3.51 7.47 0.05
C LEU A 384 4.41 8.62 0.50
N VAL A 385 4.05 9.26 1.62
CA VAL A 385 4.95 10.16 2.36
C VAL A 385 5.09 9.73 3.82
N HIS A 386 6.27 9.97 4.38
CA HIS A 386 6.62 9.62 5.75
C HIS A 386 7.36 10.79 6.43
N ASP A 387 7.15 10.91 7.75
CA ASP A 387 8.05 11.65 8.64
C ASP A 387 8.08 10.99 10.03
N GLY A 388 9.28 10.96 10.64
CA GLY A 388 9.52 10.37 11.96
C GLY A 388 9.14 11.28 13.15
N ASN A 389 8.81 12.55 12.92
CA ASN A 389 8.38 13.50 13.95
C ASN A 389 7.26 14.43 13.40
N PRO A 390 6.12 13.85 12.99
CA PRO A 390 5.10 14.56 12.23
C PRO A 390 4.40 15.63 13.08
N ARG A 391 4.29 16.84 12.55
CA ARG A 391 3.56 17.95 13.19
C ARG A 391 2.10 18.03 12.78
N GLN A 392 1.80 17.72 11.52
CA GLN A 392 0.45 17.76 10.95
C GLN A 392 0.38 16.86 9.72
N ALA A 393 -0.75 16.21 9.51
CA ALA A 393 -1.09 15.52 8.27
C ALA A 393 -2.04 16.38 7.43
N TYR A 394 -2.07 16.13 6.11
CA TYR A 394 -2.98 16.78 5.17
C TYR A 394 -3.74 15.74 4.35
N LEU A 395 -5.03 16.01 4.11
CA LEU A 395 -5.84 15.34 3.11
C LEU A 395 -6.55 16.42 2.28
N THR A 396 -6.25 16.49 0.99
CA THR A 396 -6.89 17.44 0.07
C THR A 396 -7.78 16.66 -0.89
N LEU A 397 -9.07 16.96 -0.87
CA LEU A 397 -10.03 16.42 -1.82
C LEU A 397 -9.92 17.25 -3.11
N ASP A 398 -9.42 16.65 -4.19
CA ASP A 398 -9.06 17.38 -5.41
C ASP A 398 -10.24 17.44 -6.41
N PRO A 399 -10.22 18.37 -7.39
CA PRO A 399 -11.24 18.45 -8.44
C PRO A 399 -11.29 17.20 -9.32
N LEU A 400 -12.46 16.88 -9.87
CA LEU A 400 -12.64 15.79 -10.84
C LEU A 400 -12.34 16.27 -12.28
N ASN A 401 -11.14 16.84 -12.49
CA ASN A 401 -10.68 17.36 -13.79
C ASN A 401 -9.58 16.51 -14.44
#